data_AF-A0A1G8P988-F1
#
_entry.id   AF-A0A1G8P988-F1
#
_cell.length_a   1.000
_cell.length_b   1.000
_cell.length_c   1.000
_cell.angle_alpha   90.00
_cell.angle_beta   90.00
_cell.angle_gamma   90.00
#
_symmetry.space_group_name_H-M   'P 1'
#
loop_
_entity.id
_entity.type
_entity.pdbx_description
1 polymer ?
#
loop_
_entity_poly.entity_id
_entity_poly.type
_entity_poly.pdbx_seq_one_letter_code
_entity_poly.pdbx_strand_id
1 'polypeptide(L)'
;MDDVVQLAAAAASNLHEATQPHDGFDPGDWKSRIIAGRATGAAANPPAWLDASYDTMRMHVMDPAYPCFFGTMAEKRGEMFYSFVNGKDICDLPATMQTFAELVSLPQYRKNNIAVFFEPDAQPLTHEAYHDCFWSILQHLHDVDPDPQADAQPEPSHEDWEFSFAGVETFVVCACPSFRLRHSRNLGPGMVLLFQPRSVFVDTITNKVIGREARNQVRKRLETWDEIPAHPDLGFYGDPGNLEWKQYFLDDANLPVDDRCPFLKRQREKAAPAHDSHTHWHPRAPATPESLFAPHVTRHGTEHRHQTEAEHEREHREHGEE
;
A
#
# COMPACT_ATOMS: atom_id res chain seq x y z
N MET A 1 -10.05 65.28 23.19
CA MET A 1 -10.35 64.38 22.05
C MET A 1 -9.11 63.53 21.81
N ASP A 2 -8.56 62.97 22.91
CA ASP A 2 -7.21 62.39 22.95
C ASP A 2 -7.15 61.33 24.08
N ASP A 3 -8.15 60.47 24.16
CA ASP A 3 -8.17 59.35 25.13
C ASP A 3 -8.72 58.04 24.54
N VAL A 4 -8.88 57.98 23.21
CA VAL A 4 -9.35 56.79 22.49
C VAL A 4 -8.24 56.17 21.60
N VAL A 5 -7.09 56.84 21.47
CA VAL A 5 -6.00 56.39 20.58
C VAL A 5 -4.93 55.57 21.31
N GLN A 6 -4.94 55.50 22.65
CA GLN A 6 -3.94 54.74 23.42
C GLN A 6 -4.42 53.37 23.95
N LEU A 7 -5.67 52.98 23.66
CA LEU A 7 -6.18 51.63 23.96
C LEU A 7 -6.17 50.67 22.75
N ALA A 8 -5.61 51.09 21.63
CA ALA A 8 -5.47 50.28 20.41
C ALA A 8 -4.03 49.77 20.17
N ALA A 9 -3.06 50.15 21.03
CA ALA A 9 -1.65 49.78 20.89
C ALA A 9 -1.17 48.73 21.93
N ALA A 10 -2.08 48.19 22.74
CA ALA A 10 -1.78 47.16 23.74
C ALA A 10 -2.52 45.83 23.51
N ALA A 11 -3.06 45.62 22.30
CA ALA A 11 -3.68 44.37 21.86
C ALA A 11 -2.96 43.76 20.64
N ALA A 12 -1.69 44.13 20.44
CA ALA A 12 -0.81 43.64 19.36
C ALA A 12 0.39 42.83 19.88
N SER A 13 0.26 42.23 21.06
CA SER A 13 1.25 41.30 21.62
C SER A 13 0.51 40.33 22.52
N ASN A 14 0.57 39.03 22.18
CA ASN A 14 -0.06 37.87 22.83
C ASN A 14 -1.15 37.15 22.03
N LEU A 15 -1.02 37.12 20.71
CA LEU A 15 -1.15 35.85 20.01
C LEU A 15 0.26 35.46 19.58
N HIS A 16 1.03 34.99 20.57
CA HIS A 16 2.02 33.97 20.29
C HIS A 16 1.18 32.79 19.85
N GLU A 17 0.88 32.74 18.55
CA GLU A 17 0.49 31.54 17.85
C GLU A 17 1.50 30.51 18.34
N ALA A 18 1.02 29.57 19.15
CA ALA A 18 1.81 28.43 19.51
C ALA A 18 2.20 27.82 18.17
N THR A 19 3.45 28.05 17.78
CA THR A 19 4.11 27.35 16.68
C THR A 19 3.93 25.89 17.04
N GLN A 20 2.91 25.26 16.45
CA GLN A 20 2.75 23.82 16.47
C GLN A 20 4.10 23.27 16.03
N PRO A 21 4.66 22.27 16.75
CA PRO A 21 5.99 21.78 16.43
C PRO A 21 6.00 21.49 14.94
N HIS A 22 6.99 22.01 14.21
CA HIS A 22 7.21 21.59 12.83
C HIS A 22 7.20 20.05 12.85
N ASP A 23 6.10 19.44 12.38
CA ASP A 23 6.01 18.03 12.06
C ASP A 23 7.30 17.73 11.30
N GLY A 24 8.21 16.91 11.84
CA GLY A 24 9.65 16.89 11.52
C GLY A 24 10.06 16.47 10.09
N PHE A 25 9.17 16.68 9.12
CA PHE A 25 9.30 16.49 7.69
C PHE A 25 9.94 17.71 7.03
N ASP A 26 11.18 17.56 6.60
CA ASP A 26 11.90 18.51 5.75
C ASP A 26 11.66 18.18 4.26
N PRO A 27 11.09 19.10 3.46
CA PRO A 27 10.94 18.91 2.02
C PRO A 27 12.25 18.58 1.29
N GLY A 28 13.38 19.10 1.77
CA GLY A 28 14.72 18.87 1.23
C GLY A 28 15.36 17.55 1.62
N ASP A 29 14.84 16.86 2.64
CA ASP A 29 15.30 15.56 3.11
C ASP A 29 14.19 14.52 2.99
N TRP A 30 14.26 13.66 1.97
CA TRP A 30 13.26 12.62 1.76
C TRP A 30 13.22 11.60 2.90
N LYS A 31 14.33 11.38 3.63
CA LYS A 31 14.36 10.43 4.75
C LYS A 31 13.54 10.91 5.93
N SER A 32 13.48 12.22 6.12
CA SER A 32 12.57 12.81 7.11
C SER A 32 11.10 12.44 6.83
N ARG A 33 10.73 12.19 5.57
CA ARG A 33 9.38 11.88 5.06
C ARG A 33 9.08 10.37 4.94
N ILE A 34 9.89 9.52 5.55
CA ILE A 34 9.62 8.08 5.61
C ILE A 34 8.57 7.78 6.69
N ILE A 35 7.66 6.86 6.40
CA ILE A 35 6.67 6.27 7.30
C ILE A 35 6.95 4.76 7.36
N ALA A 36 7.13 4.22 8.57
CA ALA A 36 7.29 2.78 8.81
C ALA A 36 6.42 2.37 10.01
N GLY A 37 5.28 1.74 9.73
CA GLY A 37 4.24 1.50 10.74
C GLY A 37 3.76 2.83 11.31
N ARG A 38 3.97 3.03 12.62
CA ARG A 38 3.66 4.29 13.33
C ARG A 38 4.86 5.22 13.50
N ALA A 39 6.06 4.80 13.10
CA ALA A 39 7.26 5.61 13.16
C ALA A 39 7.43 6.47 11.91
N THR A 40 8.00 7.67 12.07
CA THR A 40 8.25 8.60 10.95
C THR A 40 9.67 9.16 11.01
N GLY A 41 10.18 9.61 9.86
CA GLY A 41 11.49 10.25 9.73
C GLY A 41 12.63 9.40 10.29
N ALA A 42 13.46 10.00 11.15
CA ALA A 42 14.61 9.30 11.75
C ALA A 42 14.21 8.05 12.55
N ALA A 43 13.01 7.99 13.12
CA ALA A 43 12.54 6.83 13.88
C ALA A 43 12.14 5.65 12.97
N ALA A 44 11.91 5.89 11.68
CA ALA A 44 11.51 4.84 10.74
C ALA A 44 12.62 3.83 10.40
N ASN A 45 13.88 4.16 10.71
CA ASN A 45 15.05 3.28 10.55
C ASN A 45 15.07 2.49 9.22
N PRO A 46 15.14 3.18 8.06
CA PRO A 46 15.03 2.53 6.76
C PRO A 46 16.20 1.58 6.47
N PRO A 47 15.96 0.50 5.69
CA PRO A 47 17.01 -0.42 5.29
C PRO A 47 17.94 0.23 4.26
N ALA A 48 19.20 -0.22 4.22
CA ALA A 48 20.23 0.36 3.35
C ALA A 48 19.91 0.26 1.84
N TRP A 49 19.14 -0.75 1.42
CA TRP A 49 18.77 -0.91 0.01
C TRP A 49 17.82 0.19 -0.50
N LEU A 50 17.10 0.86 0.42
CA LEU A 50 16.11 1.87 0.07
C LEU A 50 16.75 3.10 -0.58
N ASP A 51 17.97 3.48 -0.16
CA ASP A 51 18.72 4.61 -0.72
C ASP A 51 18.87 4.47 -2.25
N ALA A 52 19.37 3.32 -2.71
CA ALA A 52 19.57 3.06 -4.13
C ALA A 52 18.25 3.02 -4.92
N SER A 53 17.18 2.50 -4.31
CA SER A 53 15.86 2.44 -4.95
C SER A 53 15.23 3.82 -5.06
N TYR A 54 15.35 4.64 -4.01
CA TYR A 54 14.93 6.04 -4.03
C TYR A 54 15.70 6.84 -5.08
N ASP A 55 17.03 6.72 -5.11
CA ASP A 55 17.87 7.45 -6.06
C ASP A 55 17.51 7.11 -7.52
N THR A 56 17.21 5.85 -7.81
CA THR A 56 16.78 5.41 -9.15
C THR A 56 15.42 6.01 -9.52
N MET A 57 14.43 5.89 -8.64
CA MET A 57 13.10 6.49 -8.84
C MET A 57 13.21 8.01 -9.05
N ARG A 58 13.98 8.68 -8.18
CA ARG A 58 14.20 10.11 -8.23
C ARG A 58 14.87 10.53 -9.53
N MET A 59 15.88 9.79 -10.01
CA MET A 59 16.53 10.06 -11.28
C MET A 59 15.52 10.08 -12.43
N HIS A 60 14.64 9.07 -12.50
CA HIS A 60 13.59 9.02 -13.53
C HIS A 60 12.58 10.15 -13.37
N VAL A 61 12.02 10.33 -12.17
CA VAL A 61 10.94 11.31 -11.91
C VAL A 61 11.41 12.76 -12.12
N MET A 62 12.70 13.02 -11.93
CA MET A 62 13.30 14.35 -12.10
C MET A 62 13.82 14.59 -13.52
N ASP A 63 13.79 13.60 -14.40
CA ASP A 63 14.14 13.77 -15.81
C ASP A 63 13.19 14.78 -16.48
N PRO A 64 13.69 15.78 -17.22
CA PRO A 64 12.84 16.74 -17.94
C PRO A 64 11.83 16.10 -18.91
N ALA A 65 12.15 14.94 -19.46
CA ALA A 65 11.30 14.16 -20.37
C ALA A 65 10.31 13.24 -19.63
N TYR A 66 10.41 13.11 -18.30
CA TYR A 66 9.48 12.28 -17.54
C TYR A 66 8.02 12.68 -17.81
N PRO A 67 7.13 11.71 -18.09
CA PRO A 67 5.81 12.02 -18.63
C PRO A 67 4.88 12.67 -17.61
N CYS A 68 4.99 12.28 -16.34
CA CYS A 68 4.12 12.76 -15.28
C CYS A 68 4.70 13.99 -14.59
N PHE A 69 4.41 15.18 -15.15
CA PHE A 69 4.85 16.43 -14.53
C PHE A 69 4.25 16.67 -13.13
N PHE A 70 3.09 16.07 -12.80
CA PHE A 70 2.53 16.11 -11.45
C PHE A 70 3.44 15.41 -10.44
N GLY A 71 3.91 14.21 -10.77
CA GLY A 71 4.87 13.48 -9.95
C GLY A 71 6.18 14.24 -9.80
N THR A 72 6.70 14.81 -10.89
CA THR A 72 7.91 15.65 -10.85
C THR A 72 7.73 16.87 -9.93
N MET A 73 6.56 17.53 -9.98
CA MET A 73 6.29 18.69 -9.13
C MET A 73 6.09 18.32 -7.67
N ALA A 74 5.39 17.20 -7.39
CA ALA A 74 5.22 16.69 -6.04
C ALA A 74 6.57 16.37 -5.40
N GLU A 75 7.45 15.68 -6.13
CA GLU A 75 8.77 15.35 -5.62
C GLU A 75 9.65 16.60 -5.41
N LYS A 76 9.59 17.59 -6.32
CA LYS A 76 10.29 18.88 -6.15
C LYS A 76 9.86 19.67 -4.92
N ARG A 77 8.58 19.55 -4.53
CA ARG A 77 7.97 20.32 -3.43
C ARG A 77 8.02 19.60 -2.10
N GLY A 78 8.48 18.35 -2.07
CA GLY A 78 8.42 17.53 -0.88
C GLY A 78 7.02 16.97 -0.58
N GLU A 79 6.13 16.93 -1.56
CA GLU A 79 4.74 16.44 -1.46
C GLU A 79 4.67 14.90 -1.68
N MET A 80 5.74 14.19 -1.29
CA MET A 80 5.84 12.73 -1.35
C MET A 80 6.23 12.19 0.02
N PHE A 81 5.42 11.29 0.59
CA PHE A 81 5.86 10.41 1.65
C PHE A 81 6.45 9.13 1.06
N TYR A 82 7.24 8.45 1.87
CA TYR A 82 7.97 7.25 1.48
C TYR A 82 7.74 6.13 2.48
N SER A 83 7.73 4.90 2.03
CA SER A 83 7.74 3.73 2.89
C SER A 83 8.47 2.58 2.23
N PHE A 84 8.69 1.50 2.98
CA PHE A 84 9.38 0.33 2.50
C PHE A 84 8.77 -0.94 3.10
N VAL A 85 8.88 -2.03 2.34
CA VAL A 85 8.56 -3.39 2.73
C VAL A 85 9.82 -4.23 2.55
N ASN A 86 10.29 -4.84 3.65
CA ASN A 86 11.43 -5.76 3.60
C ASN A 86 10.96 -7.13 3.09
N GLY A 87 11.64 -7.66 2.08
CA GLY A 87 11.21 -8.84 1.33
C GLY A 87 9.75 -8.73 0.87
N LYS A 88 8.91 -9.63 1.39
CA LYS A 88 7.47 -9.69 1.10
C LYS A 88 6.61 -9.58 2.37
N ASP A 89 7.19 -9.16 3.49
CA ASP A 89 6.48 -9.05 4.76
C ASP A 89 5.73 -7.72 4.87
N ILE A 90 4.43 -7.77 4.64
CA ILE A 90 3.54 -6.60 4.65
C ILE A 90 2.86 -6.38 6.01
N CYS A 91 3.30 -7.01 7.11
CA CYS A 91 2.62 -6.93 8.41
C CYS A 91 2.46 -5.49 8.93
N ASP A 92 3.45 -4.63 8.69
CA ASP A 92 3.45 -3.22 9.11
C ASP A 92 2.77 -2.28 8.09
N LEU A 93 2.41 -2.77 6.90
CA LEU A 93 1.83 -1.95 5.85
C LEU A 93 0.45 -1.36 6.25
N PRO A 94 -0.47 -2.09 6.91
CA PRO A 94 -1.71 -1.50 7.40
C PRO A 94 -1.48 -0.33 8.38
N ALA A 95 -0.53 -0.46 9.31
CA ALA A 95 -0.19 0.60 10.25
C ALA A 95 0.45 1.81 9.54
N THR A 96 1.31 1.55 8.56
CA THR A 96 1.91 2.57 7.69
C THR A 96 0.84 3.36 6.95
N MET A 97 -0.11 2.67 6.32
CA MET A 97 -1.18 3.29 5.55
C MET A 97 -2.17 4.06 6.46
N GLN A 98 -2.38 3.62 7.70
CA GLN A 98 -3.14 4.40 8.69
C GLN A 98 -2.42 5.69 9.07
N THR A 99 -1.10 5.65 9.30
CA THR A 99 -0.32 6.85 9.55
C THR A 99 -0.32 7.80 8.34
N PHE A 100 -0.24 7.26 7.13
CA PHE A 100 -0.41 8.07 5.92
C PHE A 100 -1.80 8.73 5.84
N ALA A 101 -2.87 7.98 6.11
CA ALA A 101 -4.24 8.50 6.13
C ALA A 101 -4.42 9.64 7.15
N GLU A 102 -3.88 9.47 8.35
CA GLU A 102 -3.85 10.52 9.38
C GLU A 102 -3.11 11.77 8.89
N LEU A 103 -1.94 11.61 8.26
CA LEU A 103 -1.16 12.73 7.75
C LEU A 103 -1.90 13.49 6.65
N VAL A 104 -2.44 12.81 5.62
CA VAL A 104 -3.14 13.49 4.51
C VAL A 104 -4.47 14.11 4.91
N SER A 105 -5.01 13.76 6.08
CA SER A 105 -6.15 14.47 6.67
C SER A 105 -5.79 15.89 7.13
N LEU A 106 -4.50 16.14 7.40
CA LEU A 106 -3.99 17.45 7.80
C LEU A 106 -3.91 18.39 6.59
N PRO A 107 -4.35 19.67 6.71
CA PRO A 107 -4.38 20.60 5.59
C PRO A 107 -3.05 20.76 4.84
N GLN A 108 -1.92 20.71 5.53
CA GLN A 108 -0.58 20.87 4.97
C GLN A 108 -0.12 19.68 4.13
N TYR A 109 -0.64 18.48 4.38
CA TYR A 109 -0.25 17.25 3.66
C TYR A 109 -1.35 16.70 2.76
N ARG A 110 -2.46 17.43 2.60
CA ARG A 110 -3.59 17.01 1.77
C ARG A 110 -3.22 16.67 0.33
N LYS A 111 -2.11 17.20 -0.20
CA LYS A 111 -1.62 16.92 -1.56
C LYS A 111 -0.49 15.90 -1.60
N ASN A 112 -0.17 15.26 -0.48
CA ASN A 112 0.92 14.30 -0.44
C ASN A 112 0.46 12.95 -0.96
N ASN A 113 1.31 12.33 -1.78
CA ASN A 113 1.20 10.93 -2.13
C ASN A 113 2.11 10.09 -1.21
N ILE A 114 2.01 8.77 -1.26
CA ILE A 114 3.02 7.88 -0.69
C ILE A 114 3.54 6.91 -1.75
N ALA A 115 4.87 6.75 -1.81
CA ALA A 115 5.53 5.71 -2.58
C ALA A 115 6.06 4.62 -1.62
N VAL A 116 5.52 3.41 -1.76
CA VAL A 116 5.90 2.23 -0.97
C VAL A 116 6.83 1.37 -1.80
N PHE A 117 8.09 1.28 -1.39
CA PHE A 117 9.11 0.48 -2.05
C PHE A 117 9.13 -0.95 -1.51
N PHE A 118 9.28 -1.93 -2.38
CA PHE A 118 9.50 -3.31 -2.00
C PHE A 118 10.96 -3.66 -2.24
N GLU A 119 11.56 -4.40 -1.30
CA GLU A 119 12.94 -4.87 -1.44
C GLU A 119 13.13 -5.57 -2.80
N PRO A 120 14.10 -5.14 -3.61
CA PRO A 120 14.34 -5.72 -4.92
C PRO A 120 14.61 -7.23 -4.85
N ASP A 121 13.93 -7.99 -5.70
CA ASP A 121 14.19 -9.41 -5.87
C ASP A 121 15.57 -9.61 -6.51
N ALA A 122 16.31 -10.66 -6.09
CA ALA A 122 17.62 -10.98 -6.67
C ALA A 122 17.58 -11.17 -8.20
N GLN A 123 16.42 -11.61 -8.70
CA GLN A 123 16.03 -11.57 -10.11
C GLN A 123 14.60 -11.03 -10.17
N PRO A 124 14.27 -10.12 -11.12
CA PRO A 124 12.91 -9.64 -11.29
C PRO A 124 11.90 -10.78 -11.45
N LEU A 125 10.75 -10.63 -10.80
CA LEU A 125 9.64 -11.57 -10.96
C LEU A 125 9.04 -11.47 -12.37
N THR A 126 8.22 -12.46 -12.73
CA THR A 126 7.39 -12.37 -13.93
C THR A 126 6.34 -11.25 -13.77
N HIS A 127 5.82 -10.77 -14.90
CA HIS A 127 4.77 -9.74 -14.89
C HIS A 127 3.51 -10.20 -14.13
N GLU A 128 3.08 -11.45 -14.36
CA GLU A 128 1.97 -12.10 -13.65
C GLU A 128 2.22 -12.21 -12.14
N ALA A 129 3.44 -12.54 -11.71
CA ALA A 129 3.75 -12.61 -10.29
C ALA A 129 3.73 -11.23 -9.61
N TYR A 130 4.15 -10.16 -10.30
CA TYR A 130 3.96 -8.79 -9.79
C TYR A 130 2.50 -8.38 -9.77
N HIS A 131 1.71 -8.76 -10.79
CA HIS A 131 0.27 -8.54 -10.83
C HIS A 131 -0.44 -9.17 -9.63
N ASP A 132 -0.18 -10.44 -9.35
CA ASP A 132 -0.79 -11.16 -8.24
C ASP A 132 -0.36 -10.61 -6.89
N CYS A 133 0.92 -10.25 -6.76
CA CYS A 133 1.43 -9.60 -5.56
C CYS A 133 0.73 -8.26 -5.31
N PHE A 134 0.61 -7.42 -6.35
CA PHE A 134 -0.09 -6.14 -6.29
C PHE A 134 -1.53 -6.29 -5.78
N TRP A 135 -2.32 -7.18 -6.39
CA TRP A 135 -3.72 -7.37 -6.00
C TRP A 135 -3.85 -8.01 -4.63
N SER A 136 -2.97 -8.95 -4.26
CA SER A 136 -2.95 -9.51 -2.91
C SER A 136 -2.66 -8.46 -1.84
N ILE A 137 -1.84 -7.45 -2.12
CA ILE A 137 -1.56 -6.35 -1.19
C ILE A 137 -2.80 -5.48 -0.99
N LEU A 138 -3.47 -5.08 -2.09
CA LEU A 138 -4.70 -4.30 -2.00
C LEU A 138 -5.81 -5.08 -1.28
N GLN A 139 -5.93 -6.37 -1.57
CA GLN A 139 -6.88 -7.24 -0.87
C GLN A 139 -6.58 -7.32 0.62
N HIS A 140 -5.31 -7.52 1.01
CA HIS A 140 -4.92 -7.56 2.42
C HIS A 140 -5.27 -6.27 3.15
N LEU A 141 -4.97 -5.11 2.55
CA LEU A 141 -5.32 -3.81 3.11
C LEU A 141 -6.84 -3.67 3.27
N HIS A 142 -7.63 -4.06 2.27
CA HIS A 142 -9.09 -4.03 2.36
C HIS A 142 -9.63 -4.90 3.49
N ASP A 143 -9.12 -6.13 3.60
CA ASP A 143 -9.57 -7.10 4.60
C ASP A 143 -9.37 -6.59 6.04
N VAL A 144 -8.31 -5.81 6.26
CA VAL A 144 -7.96 -5.23 7.57
C VAL A 144 -8.31 -3.76 7.70
N ASP A 145 -9.01 -3.16 6.72
CA ASP A 145 -9.33 -1.73 6.72
C ASP A 145 -10.10 -1.33 7.99
N PRO A 146 -9.57 -0.39 8.81
CA PRO A 146 -10.21 0.06 10.04
C PRO A 146 -11.44 0.94 9.80
N ASP A 147 -11.66 1.45 8.58
CA ASP A 147 -12.81 2.30 8.28
C ASP A 147 -14.12 1.50 8.38
N PRO A 148 -15.07 1.90 9.26
CA PRO A 148 -16.39 1.26 9.33
C PRO A 148 -17.21 1.40 8.03
N GLN A 149 -16.86 2.33 7.12
CA GLN A 149 -17.55 2.54 5.85
C GLN A 149 -16.92 1.79 4.67
N ALA A 150 -15.80 1.07 4.84
CA ALA A 150 -15.16 0.37 3.71
C ALA A 150 -16.09 -0.66 3.03
N ASP A 151 -17.02 -1.25 3.77
CA ASP A 151 -18.01 -2.21 3.23
C ASP A 151 -19.10 -1.53 2.38
N ALA A 152 -19.27 -0.22 2.53
CA ALA A 152 -20.27 0.58 1.83
C ALA A 152 -19.76 1.13 0.48
N GLN A 153 -18.47 0.95 0.15
CA GLN A 153 -17.94 1.37 -1.13
C GLN A 153 -18.68 0.70 -2.31
N PRO A 154 -18.75 1.36 -3.49
CA PRO A 154 -19.27 0.74 -4.71
C PRO A 154 -18.58 -0.59 -5.04
N GLU A 155 -19.14 -1.35 -5.99
CA GLU A 155 -18.43 -2.52 -6.52
C GLU A 155 -17.31 -2.07 -7.49
N PRO A 156 -16.19 -2.80 -7.62
CA PRO A 156 -15.15 -2.48 -8.62
C PRO A 156 -15.64 -2.39 -10.07
N SER A 157 -16.81 -2.95 -10.37
CA SER A 157 -17.47 -2.80 -11.67
C SER A 157 -18.19 -1.45 -11.88
N HIS A 158 -18.16 -0.55 -10.90
CA HIS A 158 -18.79 0.77 -10.95
C HIS A 158 -17.75 1.86 -11.28
N GLU A 159 -18.13 2.86 -12.07
CA GLU A 159 -17.23 3.95 -12.53
C GLU A 159 -16.77 4.89 -11.40
N ASP A 160 -17.57 5.01 -10.35
CA ASP A 160 -17.23 5.72 -9.11
C ASP A 160 -16.39 4.89 -8.12
N TRP A 161 -16.00 3.65 -8.47
CA TRP A 161 -15.16 2.86 -7.58
C TRP A 161 -13.70 3.29 -7.64
N GLU A 162 -13.09 3.41 -6.47
CA GLU A 162 -11.66 3.56 -6.27
C GLU A 162 -11.24 2.81 -5.00
N PHE A 163 -10.02 2.29 -4.97
CA PHE A 163 -9.46 1.67 -3.78
C PHE A 163 -9.40 2.68 -2.63
N SER A 164 -9.89 2.28 -1.46
CA SER A 164 -9.81 3.04 -0.22
C SER A 164 -9.15 2.23 0.87
N PHE A 165 -8.48 2.93 1.79
CA PHE A 165 -8.02 2.39 3.05
C PHE A 165 -8.07 3.47 4.13
N ALA A 166 -8.56 3.13 5.32
CA ALA A 166 -8.68 4.06 6.45
C ALA A 166 -9.42 5.36 6.09
N GLY A 167 -10.44 5.26 5.22
CA GLY A 167 -11.28 6.38 4.78
C GLY A 167 -10.63 7.29 3.73
N VAL A 168 -9.50 6.89 3.14
CA VAL A 168 -8.83 7.65 2.08
C VAL A 168 -8.90 6.89 0.76
N GLU A 169 -9.67 7.45 -0.18
CA GLU A 169 -9.72 6.98 -1.57
C GLU A 169 -8.45 7.38 -2.32
N THR A 170 -7.82 6.41 -2.99
CA THR A 170 -6.53 6.60 -3.65
C THR A 170 -6.46 5.93 -5.02
N PHE A 171 -5.90 6.65 -5.98
CA PHE A 171 -5.50 6.06 -7.25
C PHE A 171 -4.19 5.33 -7.00
N VAL A 172 -4.15 4.03 -7.28
CA VAL A 172 -2.96 3.21 -7.02
C VAL A 172 -2.24 2.91 -8.32
N VAL A 173 -0.94 3.18 -8.36
CA VAL A 173 -0.08 2.81 -9.48
C VAL A 173 0.90 1.76 -9.01
N CYS A 174 0.92 0.62 -9.70
CA CYS A 174 2.04 -0.30 -9.61
C CYS A 174 3.09 0.05 -10.66
N ALA A 175 4.34 0.24 -10.22
CA ALA A 175 5.52 0.26 -11.06
C ALA A 175 6.44 -0.91 -10.67
N CYS A 176 6.99 -1.63 -11.64
CA CYS A 176 7.86 -2.76 -11.35
C CYS A 176 8.82 -3.07 -12.52
N PRO A 177 9.90 -3.83 -12.28
CA PRO A 177 10.92 -4.08 -13.30
C PRO A 177 10.44 -4.94 -14.48
N SER A 178 9.28 -5.60 -14.35
CA SER A 178 8.72 -6.42 -15.43
C SER A 178 8.18 -5.58 -16.60
N PHE A 179 7.88 -4.29 -16.38
CA PHE A 179 7.54 -3.36 -17.45
C PHE A 179 8.79 -3.03 -18.26
N ARG A 180 8.90 -3.61 -19.46
CA ARG A 180 10.09 -3.46 -20.32
C ARG A 180 9.93 -2.42 -21.40
N LEU A 181 8.72 -2.32 -21.97
CA LEU A 181 8.40 -1.36 -23.03
C LEU A 181 7.71 -0.11 -22.45
N ARG A 182 7.05 -0.26 -21.30
CA ARG A 182 6.37 0.80 -20.58
C ARG A 182 7.26 1.39 -19.48
N HIS A 183 8.32 2.08 -19.89
CA HIS A 183 9.32 2.71 -19.00
C HIS A 183 8.70 3.61 -17.92
N SER A 184 7.55 4.23 -18.20
CA SER A 184 6.79 5.04 -17.25
C SER A 184 6.25 4.26 -16.04
N ARG A 185 6.22 2.92 -16.12
CA ARG A 185 5.84 1.99 -15.05
C ARG A 185 7.03 1.19 -14.52
N ASN A 186 8.26 1.62 -14.79
CA ASN A 186 9.47 1.02 -14.24
C ASN A 186 10.30 2.09 -13.50
N LEU A 187 10.25 2.05 -12.16
CA LEU A 187 10.90 3.05 -11.29
C LEU A 187 12.20 2.54 -10.64
N GLY A 188 12.69 1.37 -11.02
CA GLY A 188 13.92 0.81 -10.48
C GLY A 188 13.88 -0.71 -10.34
N PRO A 189 14.80 -1.29 -9.56
CA PRO A 189 15.01 -2.74 -9.49
C PRO A 189 13.96 -3.49 -8.64
N GLY A 190 13.13 -2.77 -7.88
CA GLY A 190 12.05 -3.34 -7.06
C GLY A 190 10.68 -2.85 -7.50
N MET A 191 9.63 -3.48 -6.96
CA MET A 191 8.26 -2.98 -7.11
C MET A 191 8.07 -1.71 -6.27
N VAL A 192 7.34 -0.74 -6.81
CA VAL A 192 6.96 0.49 -6.13
C VAL A 192 5.47 0.70 -6.31
N LEU A 193 4.75 0.84 -5.21
CA LEU A 193 3.33 1.19 -5.20
C LEU A 193 3.18 2.67 -4.87
N LEU A 194 2.51 3.42 -5.73
CA LEU A 194 2.18 4.81 -5.48
C LEU A 194 0.70 4.93 -5.15
N PHE A 195 0.38 5.40 -3.94
CA PHE A 195 -0.98 5.70 -3.52
C PHE A 195 -1.19 7.21 -3.60
N GLN A 196 -2.17 7.62 -4.40
CA GLN A 196 -2.40 9.01 -4.76
C GLN A 196 -3.81 9.44 -4.34
N PRO A 197 -3.99 10.14 -3.21
CA PRO A 197 -5.29 10.60 -2.78
C PRO A 197 -5.99 11.45 -3.84
N ARG A 198 -7.32 11.35 -3.95
CA ARG A 198 -8.08 12.14 -4.93
C ARG A 198 -7.83 13.64 -4.86
N SER A 199 -7.57 14.17 -3.66
CA SER A 199 -7.23 15.58 -3.42
C SER A 199 -6.01 16.06 -4.20
N VAL A 200 -5.09 15.18 -4.59
CA VAL A 200 -3.93 15.50 -5.44
C VAL A 200 -4.37 15.86 -6.85
N PHE A 201 -5.49 15.30 -7.31
CA PHE A 201 -6.06 15.60 -8.62
C PHE A 201 -6.97 16.82 -8.63
N VAL A 202 -7.06 17.59 -7.54
CA VAL A 202 -7.89 18.79 -7.43
C VAL A 202 -7.02 20.04 -7.22
N ASP A 203 -7.20 21.03 -8.08
CA ASP A 203 -6.59 22.35 -7.92
C ASP A 203 -7.20 23.06 -6.71
N THR A 204 -6.37 23.48 -5.76
CA THR A 204 -6.85 24.05 -4.48
C THR A 204 -7.34 25.48 -4.56
N ILE A 205 -6.99 26.21 -5.63
CA ILE A 205 -7.40 27.61 -5.81
C ILE A 205 -8.76 27.66 -6.50
N THR A 206 -8.92 26.81 -7.50
CA THR A 206 -10.11 26.77 -8.36
C THR A 206 -11.11 25.69 -7.95
N ASN A 207 -10.71 24.77 -7.06
CA ASN A 207 -11.42 23.56 -6.69
C ASN A 207 -11.85 22.70 -7.89
N LYS A 208 -11.08 22.78 -8.99
CA LYS A 208 -11.34 22.04 -10.23
C LYS A 208 -10.42 20.83 -10.29
N VAL A 209 -10.97 19.70 -10.71
CA VAL A 209 -10.18 18.52 -11.07
C VAL A 209 -9.17 18.92 -12.16
N ILE A 210 -7.96 18.37 -12.09
CA ILE A 210 -6.93 18.48 -13.13
C ILE A 210 -7.61 18.26 -14.49
N GLY A 211 -7.60 19.30 -15.31
CA GLY A 211 -8.35 19.32 -16.55
C GLY A 211 -7.90 18.24 -17.53
N ARG A 212 -8.82 17.82 -18.40
CA ARG A 212 -8.54 16.86 -19.48
C ARG A 212 -7.29 17.20 -20.30
N GLU A 213 -7.05 18.50 -20.50
CA GLU A 213 -5.88 19.02 -21.20
C GLU A 213 -4.55 18.61 -20.56
N ALA A 214 -4.43 18.71 -19.23
CA ALA A 214 -3.21 18.30 -18.54
C ALA A 214 -2.95 16.80 -18.67
N ARG A 215 -4.00 15.97 -18.61
CA ARG A 215 -3.89 14.52 -18.84
C ARG A 215 -3.52 14.20 -20.29
N ASN A 216 -4.04 14.95 -21.27
CA ASN A 216 -3.63 14.81 -22.68
C ASN A 216 -2.16 15.15 -22.90
N GLN A 217 -1.64 16.16 -22.19
CA GLN A 217 -0.21 16.47 -22.22
C GLN A 217 0.65 15.35 -21.64
N VAL A 218 0.21 14.72 -20.54
CA VAL A 218 0.87 13.52 -20.00
C VAL A 218 0.85 12.38 -21.04
N ARG A 219 -0.28 12.12 -21.69
CA ARG A 219 -0.39 11.09 -22.75
C ARG A 219 0.59 11.33 -23.90
N LYS A 220 0.69 12.57 -24.38
CA LYS A 220 1.66 12.93 -25.43
C LYS A 220 3.11 12.69 -25.01
N ARG A 221 3.44 12.94 -23.74
CA ARG A 221 4.79 12.63 -23.24
C ARG A 221 5.03 11.13 -23.11
N LEU A 222 4.01 10.35 -22.74
CA LEU A 222 4.11 8.88 -22.71
C LEU A 222 4.48 8.32 -24.08
N GLU A 223 3.96 8.86 -25.18
CA GLU A 223 4.33 8.43 -26.55
C GLU A 223 5.82 8.59 -26.88
N THR A 224 6.53 9.46 -26.16
CA THR A 224 7.98 9.67 -26.33
C THR A 224 8.79 8.90 -25.29
N TRP A 225 8.24 8.71 -24.09
CA TRP A 225 8.92 8.06 -22.97
C TRP A 225 8.82 6.54 -23.04
N ASP A 226 7.67 6.01 -23.42
CA ASP A 226 7.43 4.57 -23.55
C ASP A 226 7.73 4.11 -24.99
N GLU A 227 8.17 2.86 -25.14
CA GLU A 227 8.36 2.19 -26.44
C GLU A 227 7.07 1.53 -26.95
N ILE A 228 5.97 1.70 -26.22
CA ILE A 228 4.66 1.15 -26.52
C ILE A 228 3.61 2.26 -26.47
N PRO A 229 2.53 2.20 -27.27
CA PRO A 229 1.48 3.20 -27.21
C PRO A 229 0.84 3.31 -25.82
N ALA A 230 0.15 4.43 -25.59
CA ALA A 230 -0.68 4.60 -24.40
C ALA A 230 -1.68 3.43 -24.30
N HIS A 231 -1.82 2.87 -23.10
CA HIS A 231 -2.69 1.72 -22.87
C HIS A 231 -4.16 2.09 -23.10
N PRO A 232 -4.96 1.23 -23.77
CA PRO A 232 -6.36 1.52 -24.10
C PRO A 232 -7.24 1.78 -22.88
N ASP A 233 -6.98 1.11 -21.75
CA ASP A 233 -7.72 1.33 -20.50
C ASP A 233 -7.37 2.62 -19.76
N LEU A 234 -6.35 3.39 -20.19
CA LEU A 234 -6.11 4.70 -19.61
C LEU A 234 -7.26 5.63 -19.96
N GLY A 235 -7.99 6.11 -18.96
CA GLY A 235 -9.17 6.96 -19.13
C GLY A 235 -9.28 8.09 -18.10
N PHE A 236 -10.51 8.49 -17.81
CA PHE A 236 -10.81 9.56 -16.86
C PHE A 236 -11.79 9.06 -15.80
N TYR A 237 -11.49 9.36 -14.54
CA TYR A 237 -12.34 8.95 -13.44
C TYR A 237 -13.76 9.46 -13.58
N GLY A 238 -14.75 8.59 -13.34
CA GLY A 238 -16.17 8.89 -13.45
C GLY A 238 -16.69 9.06 -14.89
N ASP A 239 -15.85 8.89 -15.92
CA ASP A 239 -16.35 8.83 -17.29
C ASP A 239 -17.12 7.51 -17.51
N PRO A 240 -18.27 7.54 -18.22
CA PRO A 240 -19.05 6.34 -18.49
C PRO A 240 -18.23 5.19 -19.07
N GLY A 241 -18.21 4.06 -18.35
CA GLY A 241 -17.49 2.84 -18.75
C GLY A 241 -15.98 2.84 -18.45
N ASN A 242 -15.44 3.90 -17.85
CA ASN A 242 -14.07 3.89 -17.34
C ASN A 242 -14.03 3.28 -15.93
N LEU A 243 -13.39 2.13 -15.79
CA LEU A 243 -13.18 1.48 -14.50
C LEU A 243 -11.75 1.74 -14.02
N GLU A 244 -11.58 2.46 -12.92
CA GLU A 244 -10.26 2.92 -12.45
C GLU A 244 -9.29 1.77 -12.19
N TRP A 245 -9.77 0.65 -11.67
CA TRP A 245 -8.96 -0.52 -11.34
C TRP A 245 -8.17 -1.07 -12.53
N LYS A 246 -8.68 -0.92 -13.76
CA LYS A 246 -7.99 -1.34 -14.98
C LYS A 246 -6.69 -0.57 -15.22
N GLN A 247 -6.55 0.60 -14.60
CA GLN A 247 -5.38 1.47 -14.77
C GLN A 247 -4.31 1.26 -13.68
N TYR A 248 -4.62 0.48 -12.64
CA TYR A 248 -3.76 0.32 -11.48
C TYR A 248 -2.52 -0.52 -11.80
N PHE A 249 -2.75 -1.66 -12.45
CA PHE A 249 -1.73 -2.54 -13.00
C PHE A 249 -2.05 -2.76 -14.48
N LEU A 250 -1.29 -2.11 -15.36
CA LEU A 250 -1.49 -2.19 -16.80
C LEU A 250 -0.87 -3.48 -17.35
N ASP A 251 -1.48 -4.02 -18.40
CA ASP A 251 -0.88 -5.09 -19.19
C ASP A 251 0.32 -4.55 -20.00
N ASP A 252 1.40 -5.34 -20.05
CA ASP A 252 2.62 -4.99 -20.80
C ASP A 252 2.50 -5.34 -22.29
N ALA A 253 1.60 -6.24 -22.69
CA ALA A 253 1.28 -6.52 -24.10
C ALA A 253 0.31 -5.48 -24.71
N ASN A 254 -0.13 -4.50 -23.91
CA ASN A 254 -1.02 -3.40 -24.29
C ASN A 254 -2.41 -3.85 -24.76
N LEU A 255 -2.89 -4.95 -24.20
CA LEU A 255 -4.23 -5.48 -24.43
C LEU A 255 -5.21 -4.90 -23.40
N PRO A 256 -6.42 -4.48 -23.81
CA PRO A 256 -7.44 -4.06 -22.85
C PRO A 256 -7.81 -5.23 -21.93
N VAL A 257 -8.09 -4.92 -20.67
CA VAL A 257 -8.55 -5.92 -19.71
C VAL A 257 -10.02 -6.23 -19.97
N ASP A 258 -10.29 -7.46 -20.40
CA ASP A 258 -11.65 -7.98 -20.64
C ASP A 258 -12.23 -8.73 -19.42
N ASP A 259 -11.39 -9.03 -18.43
CA ASP A 259 -11.75 -9.79 -17.24
C ASP A 259 -12.41 -8.95 -16.13
N ARG A 260 -12.83 -9.64 -15.05
CA ARG A 260 -13.32 -9.00 -13.82
C ARG A 260 -12.16 -8.51 -12.97
N CYS A 261 -12.40 -7.45 -12.19
CA CYS A 261 -11.42 -6.97 -11.22
C CYS A 261 -10.99 -8.10 -10.26
N PRO A 262 -9.68 -8.33 -10.03
CA PRO A 262 -9.20 -9.33 -9.06
C PRO A 262 -9.53 -8.97 -7.60
N PHE A 263 -9.84 -7.69 -7.34
CA PHE A 263 -10.23 -7.22 -6.01
C PHE A 263 -11.60 -7.77 -5.60
N LEU A 264 -11.66 -8.37 -4.42
CA LEU A 264 -12.87 -8.91 -3.82
C LEU A 264 -13.31 -8.03 -2.67
N LYS A 265 -14.52 -7.50 -2.78
CA LYS A 265 -15.12 -6.76 -1.69
C LYS A 265 -15.41 -7.69 -0.50
N ARG A 266 -14.84 -7.37 0.67
CA ARG A 266 -15.16 -8.06 1.92
C ARG A 266 -16.66 -7.99 2.22
N GLN A 267 -17.26 -9.13 2.51
CA GLN A 267 -18.64 -9.22 2.99
C GLN A 267 -18.60 -9.54 4.48
N ARG A 268 -18.63 -8.52 5.34
CA ARG A 268 -18.94 -8.77 6.75
C ARG A 268 -20.43 -9.07 6.83
N GLU A 269 -20.78 -10.27 7.30
CA GLU A 269 -22.15 -10.54 7.71
C GLU A 269 -22.56 -9.41 8.66
N LYS A 270 -23.59 -8.64 8.28
CA LYS A 270 -24.19 -7.68 9.20
C LYS A 270 -24.58 -8.49 10.43
N ALA A 271 -23.87 -8.29 11.53
CA ALA A 271 -24.26 -8.86 12.80
C ALA A 271 -25.73 -8.51 13.00
N ALA A 272 -26.60 -9.52 12.91
CA ALA A 272 -28.02 -9.32 13.12
C ALA A 272 -28.17 -8.67 14.49
N PRO A 273 -28.98 -7.60 14.62
CA PRO A 273 -29.22 -7.04 15.94
C PRO A 273 -29.71 -8.18 16.82
N ALA A 274 -29.04 -8.39 17.96
CA ALA A 274 -29.42 -9.40 18.93
C ALA A 274 -30.90 -9.19 19.24
N HIS A 275 -31.74 -10.08 18.69
CA HIS A 275 -33.14 -10.07 19.02
C HIS A 275 -33.21 -10.54 20.46
N ASP A 276 -33.56 -9.60 21.33
CA ASP A 276 -33.79 -9.82 22.74
C ASP A 276 -35.06 -10.67 22.87
N SER A 277 -34.93 -11.96 22.59
CA SER A 277 -35.97 -12.93 22.85
C SER A 277 -35.83 -13.35 24.31
N HIS A 278 -36.41 -12.54 25.19
CA HIS A 278 -36.97 -13.06 26.43
C HIS A 278 -37.99 -14.14 26.03
N THR A 279 -37.56 -15.40 26.03
CA THR A 279 -38.45 -16.54 25.95
C THR A 279 -38.06 -17.52 27.04
N HIS A 280 -39.04 -17.79 27.89
CA HIS A 280 -38.97 -18.58 29.10
C HIS A 280 -38.10 -19.84 28.97
N TRP A 281 -37.09 -19.92 29.84
CA TRP A 281 -36.44 -21.17 30.20
C TRP A 281 -37.42 -22.08 30.94
N HIS A 282 -37.70 -23.26 30.37
CA HIS A 282 -38.27 -24.40 31.09
C HIS A 282 -37.21 -25.50 31.18
N PRO A 283 -36.87 -26.00 32.38
CA PRO A 283 -35.93 -27.10 32.50
C PRO A 283 -36.63 -28.42 32.18
N ARG A 284 -36.06 -29.22 31.27
CA ARG A 284 -36.42 -30.63 31.14
C ARG A 284 -35.20 -31.50 31.46
N ALA A 285 -35.44 -32.48 32.33
CA ALA A 285 -34.51 -33.42 32.95
C ALA A 285 -33.85 -34.39 31.93
N PRO A 286 -32.79 -35.13 32.32
CA PRO A 286 -31.76 -35.64 31.42
C PRO A 286 -32.16 -36.96 30.73
N ALA A 287 -31.75 -37.10 29.47
CA ALA A 287 -31.71 -38.39 28.78
C ALA A 287 -30.24 -38.85 28.64
N THR A 288 -30.05 -40.13 28.91
CA THR A 288 -28.81 -40.93 29.01
C THR A 288 -27.95 -40.94 27.74
N PRO A 289 -26.61 -41.11 27.85
CA PRO A 289 -25.75 -41.27 26.69
C PRO A 289 -25.63 -42.76 26.30
N GLU A 290 -26.15 -43.13 25.13
CA GLU A 290 -25.68 -44.31 24.42
C GLU A 290 -24.47 -43.93 23.56
N SER A 291 -23.34 -44.45 24.00
CA SER A 291 -22.08 -44.69 23.29
C SER A 291 -22.29 -45.09 21.81
N LEU A 292 -21.45 -44.57 20.92
CA LEU A 292 -20.76 -45.36 19.90
C LEU A 292 -19.57 -44.54 19.32
N PHE A 293 -18.39 -45.20 19.30
CA PHE A 293 -17.10 -44.81 18.69
C PHE A 293 -16.13 -43.96 19.51
N ALA A 294 -15.38 -44.66 20.36
CA ALA A 294 -14.07 -44.26 20.87
C ALA A 294 -12.95 -44.61 19.85
N PRO A 295 -11.83 -43.85 19.84
CA PRO A 295 -10.67 -44.09 18.98
C PRO A 295 -9.80 -45.26 19.46
N HIS A 296 -9.19 -45.97 18.50
CA HIS A 296 -8.24 -47.04 18.76
C HIS A 296 -6.97 -46.50 19.45
N VAL A 297 -6.74 -46.97 20.68
CA VAL A 297 -5.45 -46.95 21.37
C VAL A 297 -4.71 -48.24 21.00
N THR A 298 -3.47 -48.14 20.54
CA THR A 298 -2.49 -49.24 20.66
C THR A 298 -1.39 -48.84 21.63
N ARG A 299 -1.09 -49.79 22.51
CA ARG A 299 -0.28 -49.67 23.73
C ARG A 299 1.22 -49.62 23.44
N HIS A 300 1.88 -48.92 24.35
CA HIS A 300 3.27 -49.04 24.78
C HIS A 300 3.86 -50.47 24.74
N GLY A 301 5.12 -50.54 24.31
CA GLY A 301 6.13 -51.42 24.86
C GLY A 301 7.36 -50.59 25.21
N THR A 302 7.62 -50.41 26.49
CA THR A 302 8.81 -49.77 27.06
C THR A 302 9.63 -50.87 27.70
N GLU A 303 10.88 -51.08 27.30
CA GLU A 303 11.89 -51.67 28.19
C GLU A 303 13.25 -50.99 27.99
N HIS A 304 13.93 -50.88 29.13
CA HIS A 304 15.08 -50.06 29.44
C HIS A 304 16.42 -50.74 29.13
N ARG A 305 17.43 -49.87 28.97
CA ARG A 305 18.74 -49.86 29.66
C ARG A 305 20.01 -50.31 28.92
N HIS A 306 20.97 -49.38 28.99
CA HIS A 306 22.40 -49.51 29.33
C HIS A 306 23.47 -49.78 28.25
N GLN A 307 24.21 -48.69 27.94
CA GLN A 307 25.67 -48.50 28.03
C GLN A 307 26.61 -49.70 27.87
N THR A 308 27.59 -49.57 26.94
CA THR A 308 29.07 -49.50 27.16
C THR A 308 29.76 -49.34 25.78
N GLU A 309 30.62 -48.32 25.55
CA GLU A 309 32.10 -48.42 25.44
C GLU A 309 32.59 -49.57 24.53
N ALA A 310 33.09 -49.29 23.32
CA ALA A 310 34.43 -48.83 22.93
C ALA A 310 35.35 -49.99 22.48
N GLU A 311 36.05 -49.74 21.36
CA GLU A 311 37.33 -50.33 20.90
C GLU A 311 37.40 -51.58 19.97
N HIS A 312 38.41 -51.49 19.07
CA HIS A 312 39.07 -52.52 18.23
C HIS A 312 38.21 -53.09 17.06
N GLU A 313 38.65 -53.25 15.80
CA GLU A 313 39.94 -53.34 15.09
C GLU A 313 39.65 -53.13 13.58
N ARG A 314 40.40 -52.28 12.86
CA ARG A 314 41.44 -52.64 11.87
C ARG A 314 41.05 -53.61 10.72
N GLU A 315 41.44 -53.15 9.53
CA GLU A 315 41.90 -53.90 8.35
C GLU A 315 40.88 -54.47 7.34
N HIS A 316 40.72 -53.73 6.23
CA HIS A 316 41.06 -54.16 4.84
C HIS A 316 40.70 -52.98 3.90
N ARG A 317 41.63 -52.11 3.52
CA ARG A 317 42.49 -52.15 2.31
C ARG A 317 41.78 -52.56 1.00
N GLU A 318 41.89 -51.61 0.06
CA GLU A 318 42.17 -51.77 -1.38
C GLU A 318 41.02 -52.09 -2.35
N HIS A 319 40.59 -51.06 -3.08
CA HIS A 319 40.79 -50.81 -4.53
C HIS A 319 39.67 -49.85 -4.99
N GLY A 320 39.93 -48.63 -5.47
CA GLY A 320 40.68 -48.25 -6.69
C GLY A 320 39.62 -47.58 -7.60
N GLU A 321 39.66 -46.24 -7.76
CA GLU A 321 40.06 -45.54 -9.01
C GLU A 321 39.20 -45.97 -10.21
N GLU A 322 38.42 -45.12 -10.88
CA GLU A 322 38.65 -43.73 -11.35
C GLU A 322 37.54 -42.72 -10.95
#